data_AF-A0A537W5C7-F1
#
_entry.id   AF-A0A537W5C7-F1
#
_cell.length_a   1.000
_cell.length_b   1.000
_cell.length_c   1.000
_cell.angle_alpha   90.00
_cell.angle_beta   90.00
_cell.angle_gamma   90.00
#
_symmetry.space_group_name_H-M   'P 1'
#
loop_
_entity.id
_entity.type
_entity.pdbx_description
1 polymer ?
#
loop_
_entity_poly.entity_id
_entity_poly.type
_entity_poly.pdbx_seq_one_letter_code
_entity_poly.pdbx_strand_id
1 'polypeptide(L)'
;LHFPYFDLYRKQVVKQADLVLALHLRGDAFSDEEKARDFAYYEQLTVRDSSLSACTQAVVAAEVGHLELAYDYLSEAALIDLDDLQHNSRDGLHIASLAGTWIGAVAGFGGMRDHDGTLSFKPRLPEALARLKFRLGYRARRLQVEVHRDRATYSLLDGPSLEIVHHGKRATVAAQRPLTRAIPRPPRREAPSQPPGRAPQRRGPTATTQVA
;
A
#
# COMPACT_ATOMS: atom_id res chain seq x y z
N LEU A 1 -7.76 12.81 23.71
CA LEU A 1 -7.47 11.58 24.49
C LEU A 1 -8.67 11.28 25.38
N HIS A 2 -9.46 10.25 25.06
CA HIS A 2 -10.73 9.95 25.76
C HIS A 2 -10.62 8.79 26.78
N PHE A 3 -9.47 8.12 26.88
CA PHE A 3 -9.30 6.93 27.72
C PHE A 3 -7.97 6.98 28.50
N PRO A 4 -7.94 6.54 29.78
CA PRO A 4 -6.72 6.38 30.55
C PRO A 4 -5.76 5.33 29.94
N TYR A 5 -4.45 5.55 30.06
CA TYR A 5 -3.44 4.61 29.54
C TYR A 5 -3.57 3.19 30.09
N PHE A 6 -3.85 3.03 31.38
CA PHE A 6 -4.01 1.71 32.00
C PHE A 6 -5.22 0.93 31.43
N ASP A 7 -6.24 1.62 30.92
CA ASP A 7 -7.38 1.00 30.25
C ASP A 7 -7.04 0.52 28.84
N LEU A 8 -6.16 1.25 28.14
CA LEU A 8 -5.76 0.93 26.78
C LEU A 8 -4.78 -0.26 26.76
N TYR A 9 -3.76 -0.27 27.61
CA TYR A 9 -2.69 -1.27 27.57
C TYR A 9 -3.11 -2.71 27.87
N ARG A 10 -4.28 -2.89 28.50
CA ARG A 10 -4.87 -4.22 28.76
C ARG A 10 -5.85 -4.70 27.70
N LYS A 11 -6.08 -3.92 26.64
CA LYS A 11 -7.00 -4.23 25.54
C LYS A 11 -6.21 -4.52 24.27
N GLN A 12 -6.81 -5.27 23.36
CA GLN A 12 -6.28 -5.47 22.01
C GLN A 12 -6.65 -4.28 21.12
N VAL A 13 -6.03 -3.12 21.39
CA VAL A 13 -6.18 -1.91 20.58
C VAL A 13 -4.80 -1.49 20.11
N VAL A 14 -4.62 -1.49 18.79
CA VAL A 14 -3.34 -1.19 18.15
C VAL A 14 -3.42 0.21 17.56
N LYS A 15 -2.57 1.13 18.03
CA LYS A 15 -2.58 2.53 17.59
C LYS A 15 -2.36 2.65 16.07
N GLN A 16 -1.37 1.91 15.56
CA GLN A 16 -0.89 2.00 14.19
C GLN A 16 -0.33 0.65 13.73
N ALA A 17 -0.10 0.48 12.43
CA ALA A 17 0.52 -0.73 11.88
C ALA A 17 1.78 -1.16 12.66
N ASP A 18 1.69 -2.33 13.30
CA ASP A 18 2.75 -2.97 14.10
C ASP A 18 3.17 -4.29 13.42
N LEU A 19 2.46 -5.40 13.64
CA LEU A 19 2.71 -6.63 12.87
C LEU A 19 2.56 -6.37 11.36
N VAL A 20 1.58 -5.58 10.95
CA VAL A 20 1.38 -5.22 9.53
C VAL A 20 2.62 -4.49 8.96
N LEU A 21 3.34 -3.71 9.77
CA LEU A 21 4.61 -3.12 9.36
C LEU A 21 5.71 -4.18 9.21
N ALA A 22 5.77 -5.18 10.08
CA ALA A 22 6.68 -6.30 9.94
C ALA A 22 6.39 -7.13 8.67
N LEU A 23 5.11 -7.39 8.36
CA LEU A 23 4.71 -8.07 7.11
C LEU A 23 5.18 -7.32 5.86
N HIS A 24 5.19 -5.97 5.92
CA HIS A 24 5.70 -5.14 4.84
C HIS A 24 7.23 -5.19 4.75
N LEU A 25 7.93 -4.87 5.84
CA LEU A 25 9.40 -4.71 5.84
C LEU A 25 10.15 -6.03 5.70
N ARG A 26 9.60 -7.12 6.23
CA ARG A 26 10.15 -8.48 6.19
C ARG A 26 9.19 -9.44 5.51
N GLY A 27 8.60 -8.99 4.40
CA GLY A 27 7.67 -9.82 3.63
C GLY A 27 8.30 -11.09 3.08
N ASP A 28 9.63 -11.21 3.06
CA ASP A 28 10.37 -12.43 2.74
C ASP A 28 10.28 -13.52 3.83
N ALA A 29 9.96 -13.15 5.07
CA ALA A 29 9.88 -14.07 6.21
C ALA A 29 8.52 -14.76 6.36
N PHE A 30 7.53 -14.41 5.54
CA PHE A 30 6.15 -14.90 5.64
C PHE A 30 5.64 -15.39 4.29
N SER A 31 4.86 -16.47 4.31
CA SER A 31 4.06 -16.91 3.16
C SER A 31 2.93 -15.93 2.85
N ASP A 32 2.40 -16.00 1.62
CA ASP A 32 1.27 -15.16 1.20
C ASP A 32 0.01 -15.44 2.07
N GLU A 33 -0.17 -16.68 2.54
CA GLU A 33 -1.25 -17.12 3.43
C GLU A 33 -1.10 -16.62 4.87
N GLU A 34 0.12 -16.65 5.43
CA GLU A 34 0.41 -16.07 6.75
C GLU A 34 0.11 -14.58 6.75
N LYS A 35 0.62 -13.84 5.75
CA LYS A 35 0.33 -12.40 5.59
C LYS A 35 -1.17 -12.12 5.53
N ALA A 36 -1.93 -12.91 4.77
CA ALA A 36 -3.36 -12.70 4.63
C ALA A 36 -4.11 -12.91 5.96
N ARG A 37 -3.73 -13.94 6.72
CA ARG A 37 -4.32 -14.22 8.04
C ARG A 37 -3.94 -13.17 9.06
N ASP A 38 -2.66 -12.81 9.12
CA ASP A 38 -2.14 -11.81 10.06
C ASP A 38 -2.74 -10.44 9.79
N PHE A 39 -2.83 -10.04 8.52
CA PHE A 39 -3.50 -8.82 8.10
C PHE A 39 -4.97 -8.82 8.55
N ALA A 40 -5.74 -9.87 8.24
CA ALA A 40 -7.15 -9.95 8.61
C ALA A 40 -7.37 -9.86 10.12
N TYR A 41 -6.49 -10.47 10.92
CA TYR A 41 -6.55 -10.40 12.38
C TYR A 41 -6.19 -9.01 12.92
N TYR A 42 -5.06 -8.44 12.51
CA TYR A 42 -4.63 -7.12 13.02
C TYR A 42 -5.47 -5.96 12.51
N GLU A 43 -6.13 -6.13 11.36
CA GLU A 43 -7.03 -5.13 10.81
C GLU A 43 -8.18 -4.82 11.77
N GLN A 44 -8.72 -5.84 12.45
CA GLN A 44 -9.80 -5.69 13.43
C GLN A 44 -9.38 -4.95 14.71
N LEU A 45 -8.07 -4.81 14.94
CA LEU A 45 -7.50 -4.26 16.17
C LEU A 45 -6.88 -2.87 15.95
N THR A 46 -6.57 -2.51 14.69
CA THR A 46 -5.79 -1.31 14.37
C THR A 46 -6.68 -0.10 14.14
N VAL A 47 -6.60 0.88 15.04
CA VAL A 47 -7.45 2.08 15.01
C VAL A 47 -6.93 3.20 14.10
N ARG A 48 -5.69 3.08 13.62
CA ARG A 48 -5.02 4.04 12.74
C ARG A 48 -5.00 5.48 13.29
N ASP A 49 -4.77 5.61 14.60
CA ASP A 49 -4.67 6.87 15.34
C ASP A 49 -3.27 7.52 15.18
N SER A 50 -2.68 7.30 14.01
CA SER A 50 -1.35 7.76 13.59
C SER A 50 -1.33 7.83 12.08
N SER A 51 -0.84 8.95 11.55
CA SER A 51 -0.70 9.21 10.12
C SER A 51 0.22 8.21 9.39
N LEU A 52 1.07 7.48 10.13
CA LEU A 52 1.94 6.42 9.61
C LEU A 52 1.21 5.11 9.29
N SER A 53 -0.02 4.92 9.80
CA SER A 53 -0.67 3.62 9.76
C SER A 53 -1.27 3.28 8.40
N ALA A 54 -1.98 4.24 7.79
CA ALA A 54 -2.77 4.00 6.59
C ALA A 54 -1.91 3.54 5.41
N CYS A 55 -0.75 4.17 5.17
CA CYS A 55 0.11 3.79 4.05
C CYS A 55 0.61 2.34 4.15
N THR A 56 0.99 1.87 5.34
CA THR A 56 1.44 0.49 5.56
C THR A 56 0.28 -0.51 5.42
N GLN A 57 -0.89 -0.16 5.95
CA GLN A 57 -2.11 -0.93 5.74
C GLN A 57 -2.47 -1.05 4.25
N ALA A 58 -2.34 0.04 3.48
CA ALA A 58 -2.56 0.03 2.03
C ALA A 58 -1.64 -0.95 1.30
N VAL A 59 -0.36 -0.97 1.68
CA VAL A 59 0.64 -1.86 1.08
C VAL A 59 0.27 -3.33 1.28
N VAL A 60 -0.01 -3.73 2.52
CA VAL A 60 -0.30 -5.14 2.83
C VAL A 60 -1.69 -5.53 2.30
N ALA A 61 -2.68 -4.65 2.38
CA ALA A 61 -4.00 -4.87 1.79
C ALA A 61 -3.91 -5.20 0.28
N ALA A 62 -3.11 -4.44 -0.48
CA ALA A 62 -2.90 -4.69 -1.90
C ALA A 62 -2.17 -6.04 -2.14
N GLU A 63 -1.17 -6.34 -1.31
CA GLU A 63 -0.38 -7.57 -1.38
C GLU A 63 -1.23 -8.83 -1.10
N VAL A 64 -2.19 -8.76 -0.19
CA VAL A 64 -3.04 -9.91 0.17
C VAL A 64 -4.34 -9.99 -0.63
N GLY A 65 -4.64 -8.97 -1.45
CA GLY A 65 -5.70 -9.00 -2.46
C GLY A 65 -6.91 -8.08 -2.19
N HIS A 66 -6.90 -7.31 -1.10
CA HIS A 66 -7.96 -6.34 -0.77
C HIS A 66 -7.73 -5.00 -1.46
N LEU A 67 -7.76 -4.98 -2.79
CA LEU A 67 -7.36 -3.81 -3.59
C LEU A 67 -8.23 -2.57 -3.34
N GLU A 68 -9.54 -2.75 -3.16
CA GLU A 68 -10.43 -1.62 -2.90
C GLU A 68 -10.17 -1.01 -1.51
N LEU A 69 -9.91 -1.84 -0.49
CA LEU A 69 -9.52 -1.39 0.84
C LEU A 69 -8.14 -0.72 0.83
N ALA A 70 -7.18 -1.30 0.09
CA ALA A 70 -5.86 -0.74 -0.08
C ALA A 70 -5.93 0.67 -0.67
N TYR A 71 -6.84 0.89 -1.62
CA TYR A 71 -7.04 2.20 -2.20
C TYR A 71 -7.69 3.17 -1.20
N ASP A 72 -8.49 2.70 -0.23
CA ASP A 72 -9.17 3.58 0.72
C ASP A 72 -8.12 4.10 1.69
N TYR A 73 -7.20 3.22 2.09
CA TYR A 73 -6.03 3.59 2.89
C TYR A 73 -5.01 4.45 2.15
N LEU A 74 -4.81 4.25 0.84
CA LEU A 74 -3.98 5.18 0.07
C LEU A 74 -4.62 6.57 0.04
N SER A 75 -5.94 6.66 -0.17
CA SER A 75 -6.67 7.92 -0.13
C SER A 75 -6.62 8.59 1.24
N GLU A 76 -6.81 7.82 2.33
CA GLU A 76 -6.64 8.31 3.70
C GLU A 76 -5.25 8.92 3.92
N ALA A 77 -4.18 8.24 3.47
CA ALA A 77 -2.82 8.75 3.58
C ALA A 77 -2.54 10.00 2.72
N ALA A 78 -3.10 10.04 1.51
CA ALA A 78 -2.89 11.11 0.53
C ALA A 78 -3.67 12.38 0.84
N LEU A 79 -4.84 12.24 1.46
CA LEU A 79 -5.77 13.33 1.73
C LEU A 79 -5.79 13.75 3.20
N ILE A 80 -4.99 13.12 4.06
CA ILE A 80 -4.97 13.37 5.51
C ILE A 80 -4.95 14.86 5.87
N ASP A 81 -4.14 15.65 5.17
CA ASP A 81 -3.99 17.08 5.42
C ASP A 81 -4.94 17.95 4.60
N LEU A 82 -5.33 17.50 3.40
CA LEU A 82 -6.24 18.24 2.54
C LEU A 82 -7.68 18.22 3.06
N ASP A 83 -8.09 17.09 3.64
CA ASP A 83 -9.41 16.88 4.20
C ASP A 83 -9.43 16.99 5.74
N ASP A 84 -8.31 17.39 6.37
CA ASP A 84 -8.11 17.51 7.81
C ASP A 84 -8.64 16.29 8.60
N LEU A 85 -8.29 15.09 8.14
CA LEU A 85 -8.87 13.81 8.62
C LEU A 85 -8.55 13.53 10.09
N GLN A 86 -7.51 14.14 10.63
CA GLN A 86 -7.08 14.02 12.03
C GLN A 86 -7.44 15.26 12.87
N HIS A 87 -8.12 16.25 12.27
CA HIS A 87 -8.57 17.49 12.92
C HIS A 87 -7.45 18.30 13.58
N ASN A 88 -6.26 18.26 12.99
CA ASN A 88 -5.04 18.85 13.54
C ASN A 88 -4.06 19.34 12.46
N SER A 89 -4.47 19.45 11.19
CA SER A 89 -3.58 19.94 10.12
C SER A 89 -3.14 21.40 10.34
N ARG A 90 -3.87 22.17 11.16
CA ARG A 90 -3.44 23.49 11.63
C ARG A 90 -2.15 23.45 12.45
N ASP A 91 -1.84 22.32 13.09
CA ASP A 91 -0.66 22.14 13.94
C ASP A 91 0.57 21.75 13.09
N GLY A 92 0.37 21.43 11.81
CA GLY A 92 1.41 21.11 10.84
C GLY A 92 1.01 19.99 9.89
N LEU A 93 1.78 19.83 8.80
CA LEU A 93 1.58 18.77 7.81
C LEU A 93 2.09 17.43 8.32
N HIS A 94 1.39 16.35 7.97
CA HIS A 94 1.81 14.98 8.26
C HIS A 94 2.81 14.47 7.21
N ILE A 95 4.03 15.02 7.22
CA ILE A 95 5.09 14.73 6.22
C ILE A 95 5.32 13.21 6.02
N ALA A 96 5.26 12.43 7.10
CA ALA A 96 5.41 10.98 7.02
C ALA A 96 4.27 10.29 6.24
N SER A 97 3.03 10.80 6.33
CA SER A 97 1.89 10.30 5.56
C SER A 97 1.98 10.71 4.09
N LEU A 98 2.43 11.94 3.82
CA LEU A 98 2.68 12.41 2.46
C LEU A 98 3.73 11.54 1.76
N ALA A 99 4.84 11.20 2.45
CA ALA A 99 5.79 10.20 1.96
C ALA A 99 5.14 8.80 1.83
N GLY A 100 4.28 8.45 2.79
CA GLY A 100 3.47 7.23 2.80
C GLY A 100 2.59 7.06 1.55
N THR A 101 2.14 8.14 0.93
CA THR A 101 1.37 8.10 -0.33
C THR A 101 2.19 7.49 -1.46
N TRP A 102 3.46 7.87 -1.57
CA TRP A 102 4.38 7.26 -2.55
C TRP A 102 4.61 5.78 -2.24
N ILE A 103 4.78 5.43 -0.95
CA ILE A 103 4.96 4.04 -0.51
C ILE A 103 3.73 3.20 -0.86
N GLY A 104 2.52 3.66 -0.54
CA GLY A 104 1.28 2.93 -0.86
C GLY A 104 1.10 2.72 -2.37
N ALA A 105 1.44 3.72 -3.19
CA ALA A 105 1.41 3.58 -4.64
C ALA A 105 2.46 2.60 -5.16
N VAL A 106 3.72 2.73 -4.75
CA VAL A 106 4.86 1.98 -5.32
C VAL A 106 5.01 0.59 -4.69
N ALA A 107 5.05 0.50 -3.36
CA ALA A 107 5.16 -0.75 -2.64
C ALA A 107 3.82 -1.50 -2.58
N GLY A 108 2.68 -0.79 -2.52
CA GLY A 108 1.35 -1.41 -2.54
C GLY A 108 0.94 -1.83 -3.95
N PHE A 109 0.51 -0.88 -4.78
CA PHE A 109 0.00 -1.20 -6.13
C PHE A 109 1.07 -1.56 -7.14
N GLY A 110 2.25 -0.95 -7.07
CA GLY A 110 3.42 -1.40 -7.82
C GLY A 110 3.95 -2.76 -7.32
N GLY A 111 3.56 -3.17 -6.12
CA GLY A 111 3.99 -4.42 -5.48
C GLY A 111 5.51 -4.50 -5.31
N MET A 112 6.20 -3.36 -5.20
CA MET A 112 7.66 -3.28 -5.17
C MET A 112 8.22 -3.72 -3.82
N ARG A 113 9.24 -4.60 -3.83
CA ARG A 113 10.06 -4.95 -2.67
C ARG A 113 11.52 -5.05 -3.07
N ASP A 114 12.42 -4.80 -2.11
CA ASP A 114 13.85 -5.08 -2.22
C ASP A 114 14.26 -5.90 -1.00
N HIS A 115 14.59 -7.17 -1.21
CA HIS A 115 15.12 -8.05 -0.16
C HIS A 115 16.45 -8.60 -0.64
N ASP A 116 17.51 -8.39 0.14
CA ASP A 116 18.87 -8.85 -0.12
C ASP A 116 19.38 -8.53 -1.54
N GLY A 117 19.03 -7.35 -2.06
CA GLY A 117 19.44 -6.91 -3.38
C GLY A 117 18.68 -7.54 -4.54
N THR A 118 17.55 -8.19 -4.26
CA THR A 118 16.61 -8.68 -5.26
C THR A 118 15.42 -7.73 -5.36
N LEU A 119 15.39 -6.92 -6.42
CA LEU A 119 14.26 -6.06 -6.73
C LEU A 119 13.10 -6.87 -7.32
N SER A 120 11.96 -6.87 -6.65
CA SER A 120 10.77 -7.65 -7.03
C SER A 120 9.51 -6.81 -7.13
N PHE A 121 8.56 -7.30 -7.92
CA PHE A 121 7.29 -6.65 -8.21
C PHE A 121 6.15 -7.68 -8.26
N LYS A 122 5.10 -7.46 -7.47
CA LYS A 122 3.80 -8.16 -7.56
C LYS A 122 2.67 -7.13 -7.83
N PRO A 123 2.69 -6.40 -8.95
CA PRO A 123 1.83 -5.25 -9.17
C PRO A 123 0.36 -5.65 -9.29
N ARG A 124 -0.52 -4.81 -8.74
CA ARG A 124 -1.99 -4.97 -8.79
C ARG A 124 -2.64 -3.59 -8.71
N LEU A 125 -3.69 -3.37 -9.49
CA LEU A 125 -4.45 -2.11 -9.44
C LEU A 125 -5.90 -2.35 -9.01
N PRO A 126 -6.47 -1.47 -8.17
CA PRO A 126 -7.91 -1.43 -7.91
C PRO A 126 -8.65 -1.07 -9.20
N GLU A 127 -9.95 -1.36 -9.24
CA GLU A 127 -10.73 -1.18 -10.47
C GLU A 127 -10.75 0.28 -10.93
N ALA A 128 -10.83 1.21 -9.98
CA ALA A 128 -10.87 2.65 -10.25
C ALA A 128 -9.58 3.21 -10.90
N LEU A 129 -8.43 2.52 -10.79
CA LEU A 129 -7.18 2.98 -11.38
C LEU A 129 -6.90 2.26 -12.70
N ALA A 130 -7.03 2.99 -13.82
CA ALA A 130 -6.71 2.45 -15.14
C ALA A 130 -5.21 2.18 -15.34
N ARG A 131 -4.36 3.02 -14.73
CA ARG A 131 -2.91 2.96 -14.89
C ARG A 131 -2.18 3.57 -13.70
N LEU A 132 -1.07 2.96 -13.30
CA LEU A 132 -0.06 3.55 -12.41
C LEU A 132 1.29 3.58 -13.14
N LYS A 133 1.99 4.71 -13.12
CA LYS A 133 3.32 4.85 -13.73
C LYS A 133 4.26 5.61 -12.81
N PHE A 134 5.39 5.00 -12.47
CA PHE A 134 6.38 5.59 -11.59
C PHE A 134 7.79 5.29 -12.05
N ARG A 135 8.75 6.01 -11.47
CA ARG A 135 10.19 5.84 -11.71
C ARG A 135 10.89 5.65 -10.37
N LEU A 136 11.95 4.86 -10.37
CA LEU A 136 12.84 4.71 -9.22
C LEU A 136 14.30 4.63 -9.65
N GLY A 137 15.18 5.08 -8.76
CA GLY A 137 16.60 4.79 -8.82
C GLY A 137 16.90 3.46 -8.12
N TYR A 138 17.69 2.60 -8.75
CA TYR A 138 18.13 1.35 -8.14
C TYR A 138 19.54 1.01 -8.59
N ARG A 139 20.52 1.02 -7.67
CA ARG A 139 21.93 0.65 -7.94
C ARG A 139 22.46 1.27 -9.25
N ALA A 140 22.48 2.61 -9.32
CA ALA A 140 22.90 3.40 -10.49
C ALA A 140 22.08 3.19 -11.78
N ARG A 141 20.84 2.73 -11.66
CA ARG A 141 19.90 2.57 -12.78
C ARG A 141 18.65 3.39 -12.53
N ARG A 142 18.01 3.87 -13.60
CA ARG A 142 16.70 4.52 -13.54
C ARG A 142 15.66 3.63 -14.21
N LEU A 143 14.84 2.96 -13.40
CA LEU A 143 13.78 2.08 -13.86
C LEU A 143 12.45 2.85 -13.89
N GLN A 144 11.69 2.70 -14.97
CA GLN A 144 10.29 3.11 -15.05
C GLN A 144 9.41 1.86 -15.04
N VAL A 145 8.37 1.89 -14.22
CA VAL A 145 7.37 0.83 -14.13
C VAL A 145 6.02 1.42 -14.52
N GLU A 146 5.34 0.77 -15.45
CA GLU A 146 3.98 1.11 -15.87
C GLU A 146 3.08 -0.10 -15.64
N VAL A 147 2.07 0.06 -14.80
CA VAL A 147 1.13 -0.98 -14.40
C VAL A 147 -0.22 -0.66 -15.02
N HIS A 148 -0.80 -1.64 -15.70
CA HIS A 148 -2.18 -1.70 -16.14
C HIS A 148 -2.88 -2.86 -15.40
N ARG A 149 -4.18 -3.08 -15.63
CA ARG A 149 -4.95 -4.13 -14.94
C ARG A 149 -4.40 -5.55 -15.18
N ASP A 150 -3.91 -5.83 -16.38
CA ASP A 150 -3.54 -7.17 -16.84
C ASP A 150 -2.04 -7.34 -17.15
N ARG A 151 -1.25 -6.27 -17.06
CA ARG A 151 0.17 -6.28 -17.42
C ARG A 151 0.97 -5.19 -16.73
N ALA A 152 2.25 -5.45 -16.55
CA ALA A 152 3.24 -4.45 -16.15
C ALA A 152 4.35 -4.36 -17.20
N THR A 153 4.78 -3.14 -17.50
CA THR A 153 5.89 -2.84 -18.40
C THR A 153 7.02 -2.16 -17.62
N TYR A 154 8.22 -2.72 -17.75
CA TYR A 154 9.45 -2.26 -17.14
C TYR A 154 10.35 -1.67 -18.21
N SER A 155 10.77 -0.41 -18.05
CA SER A 155 11.65 0.27 -19.01
C SER A 155 12.88 0.82 -18.30
N LEU A 156 14.06 0.40 -18.73
CA LEU A 156 15.32 0.94 -18.24
C LEU A 156 15.60 2.26 -18.96
N LEU A 157 15.49 3.37 -18.24
CA LEU A 157 15.70 4.72 -18.76
C LEU A 157 17.17 5.16 -18.72
N ASP A 158 17.95 4.54 -17.84
CA ASP A 158 19.38 4.81 -17.66
C ASP A 158 20.04 3.67 -16.88
N GLY A 159 21.33 3.45 -17.12
CA GLY A 159 22.16 2.42 -16.48
C GLY A 159 22.21 1.06 -17.21
N PRO A 160 22.99 0.10 -16.68
CA PRO A 160 23.14 -1.23 -17.25
C PRO A 160 21.92 -2.12 -16.99
N SER A 161 21.81 -3.22 -17.75
CA SER A 161 20.71 -4.19 -17.60
C SER A 161 20.46 -4.58 -16.14
N LEU A 162 19.19 -4.80 -15.83
CA LEU A 162 18.71 -5.04 -14.46
C LEU A 162 17.90 -6.33 -14.42
N GLU A 163 18.26 -7.23 -13.52
CA GLU A 163 17.41 -8.36 -13.18
C GLU A 163 16.34 -7.93 -12.18
N ILE A 164 15.09 -8.35 -12.43
CA ILE A 164 13.96 -8.16 -11.54
C ILE A 164 13.22 -9.49 -11.36
N VAL A 165 12.39 -9.57 -10.32
CA VAL A 165 11.44 -10.66 -10.13
C VAL A 165 10.01 -10.14 -10.32
N HIS A 166 9.29 -10.65 -11.30
CA HIS A 166 7.87 -10.33 -11.54
C HIS A 166 7.00 -11.53 -11.15
N HIS A 167 6.17 -11.39 -10.10
CA HIS A 167 5.36 -12.49 -9.56
C HIS A 167 6.14 -13.80 -9.38
N GLY A 168 7.32 -13.73 -8.75
CA GLY A 168 8.19 -14.87 -8.49
C GLY A 168 9.04 -15.34 -9.67
N LYS A 169 8.85 -14.78 -10.87
CA LYS A 169 9.62 -15.14 -12.08
C LYS A 169 10.71 -14.12 -12.36
N ARG A 170 11.96 -14.58 -12.42
CA ARG A 170 13.12 -13.74 -12.80
C ARG A 170 12.98 -13.28 -14.26
N ALA A 171 13.38 -12.04 -14.51
CA ALA A 171 13.46 -11.49 -15.86
C ALA A 171 14.48 -10.35 -15.93
N THR A 172 15.11 -10.18 -17.08
CA THR A 172 16.07 -9.10 -17.33
C THR A 172 15.41 -7.98 -18.12
N VAL A 173 15.58 -6.75 -17.61
CA VAL A 173 15.22 -5.51 -18.31
C VAL A 173 16.48 -4.98 -18.97
N ALA A 174 16.53 -5.02 -20.29
CA ALA A 174 17.65 -4.50 -21.08
C ALA A 174 17.46 -3.00 -21.39
N ALA A 175 18.57 -2.30 -21.67
CA ALA A 175 18.51 -0.93 -22.14
C ALA A 175 17.71 -0.85 -23.46
N GLN A 176 16.91 0.21 -23.62
CA GLN A 176 16.12 0.50 -24.83
C GLN A 176 15.08 -0.55 -25.24
N ARG A 177 14.93 -1.66 -24.51
CA ARG A 177 13.94 -2.72 -24.79
C ARG A 177 13.03 -2.94 -23.57
N PRO A 178 11.84 -2.32 -23.55
CA PRO A 178 10.88 -2.52 -22.48
C PRO A 178 10.49 -3.99 -22.32
N LEU A 179 10.41 -4.44 -21.07
CA LEU A 179 9.95 -5.77 -20.71
C LEU A 179 8.49 -5.70 -20.27
N THR A 180 7.58 -6.39 -20.96
CA THR A 180 6.17 -6.51 -20.55
C THR A 180 5.87 -7.91 -20.02
N ARG A 181 5.15 -7.98 -18.90
CA ARG A 181 4.72 -9.22 -18.24
C ARG A 181 3.25 -9.15 -17.85
N ALA A 182 2.54 -10.27 -17.96
CA ALA A 182 1.14 -10.38 -17.57
C ALA A 182 0.98 -10.43 -16.05
N ILE A 183 -0.03 -9.73 -15.53
CA ILE A 183 -0.39 -9.71 -14.11
C ILE A 183 -1.46 -10.78 -13.84
N PRO A 184 -1.21 -11.74 -12.94
CA PRO A 184 -2.22 -12.70 -12.53
C PRO A 184 -3.33 -12.03 -11.71
N ARG A 185 -4.55 -12.57 -11.80
CA ARG A 185 -5.67 -12.10 -10.97
C ARG A 185 -5.34 -12.32 -9.48
N PRO A 186 -5.69 -11.36 -8.60
CA PRO A 186 -5.51 -11.55 -7.16
C PRO A 186 -6.43 -12.66 -6.63
N PRO A 187 -6.06 -13.30 -5.51
CA PRO A 187 -6.96 -14.21 -4.81
C PRO A 187 -8.21 -13.47 -4.35
N ARG A 188 -9.37 -14.11 -4.46
CA ARG A 188 -10.62 -13.60 -3.87
C ARG A 188 -10.64 -13.98 -2.39
N ARG A 189 -10.82 -13.01 -1.51
CA ARG A 189 -10.88 -13.19 -0.06
C ARG A 189 -12.03 -12.36 0.51
N GLU A 190 -12.60 -12.82 1.61
CA GLU A 190 -13.56 -12.03 2.39
C GLU A 190 -12.87 -10.78 2.93
N ALA A 191 -13.54 -9.62 2.85
CA ALA A 191 -12.96 -8.37 3.30
C ALA A 191 -12.85 -8.36 4.83
N PRO A 192 -11.69 -8.00 5.42
CA PRO A 192 -11.57 -7.90 6.87
C PRO A 192 -12.37 -6.70 7.38
N SER A 193 -12.88 -6.83 8.62
CA SER A 193 -13.59 -5.76 9.30
C SER A 193 -12.61 -4.84 10.04
N GLN A 194 -12.96 -3.56 10.14
CA GLN A 194 -12.23 -2.56 10.93
C GLN A 194 -12.80 -2.51 12.36
N PRO A 195 -12.08 -1.93 13.34
CA PRO A 195 -12.67 -1.63 14.63
C PRO A 195 -13.93 -0.76 14.47
N PRO A 196 -14.92 -0.87 15.37
CA PRO A 196 -16.13 -0.04 15.30
C PRO A 196 -15.82 1.45 15.15
N GLY A 197 -16.42 2.09 14.15
CA GLY A 197 -16.21 3.51 13.85
C GLY A 197 -14.85 3.87 13.23
N ARG A 198 -14.03 2.87 12.87
CA ARG A 198 -12.69 3.05 12.28
C ARG A 198 -12.59 2.48 10.86
N ALA A 199 -13.69 2.34 10.14
CA ALA A 199 -13.64 2.09 8.70
C ALA A 199 -13.04 3.32 7.99
N PRO A 200 -12.18 3.14 6.96
CA PRO A 200 -11.69 4.29 6.20
C PRO A 200 -12.86 4.97 5.48
N GLN A 201 -12.73 6.27 5.23
CA GLN A 201 -13.69 6.99 4.40
C GLN A 201 -13.67 6.41 2.99
N ARG A 202 -14.84 5.98 2.51
CA ARG A 202 -14.99 5.46 1.15
C ARG A 202 -14.73 6.59 0.16
N ARG A 203 -13.92 6.31 -0.86
CA ARG A 203 -13.68 7.25 -1.96
C ARG A 203 -14.98 7.51 -2.74
N GLY A 204 -15.34 8.78 -2.88
CA GLY A 204 -16.45 9.24 -3.71
C GLY A 204 -16.85 10.65 -3.31
N PRO A 205 -17.48 11.43 -4.21
CA PRO A 205 -18.07 12.69 -3.79
C PRO A 205 -19.10 12.39 -2.70
N THR A 206 -18.94 13.03 -1.54
CA THR A 206 -20.04 13.18 -0.58
C THR A 206 -21.20 13.71 -1.40
N ALA A 207 -22.30 12.96 -1.51
CA ALA A 207 -23.50 13.48 -2.14
C ALA A 207 -23.81 14.78 -1.42
N THR A 208 -23.64 15.90 -2.13
CA THR A 208 -24.03 17.21 -1.63
C THR A 208 -25.52 17.05 -1.38
N THR A 209 -25.90 16.96 -0.11
CA THR A 209 -27.30 17.05 0.25
C THR A 209 -27.67 18.45 -0.16
N GLN A 210 -28.32 18.59 -1.32
CA GLN A 210 -29.03 19.81 -1.67
C GLN A 210 -30.05 20.01 -0.57
N VAL A 211 -29.74 20.92 0.35
CA VAL A 211 -30.74 21.50 1.22
C VAL A 211 -31.61 22.33 0.29
N ALA A 212 -32.82 21.81 0.03
CA ALA A 212 -33.89 22.56 -0.60
C ALA A 212 -34.42 23.63 0.35
#